data_AF-A0A9X2BGE0-F1
#
_entry.id   AF-A0A9X2BGE0-F1
#
_cell.length_a   1.000
_cell.length_b   1.000
_cell.length_c   1.000
_cell.angle_alpha   90.00
_cell.angle_beta   90.00
_cell.angle_gamma   90.00
#
_symmetry.space_group_name_H-M   'P 1'
#
loop_
_entity.id
_entity.type
_entity.pdbx_description
1 polymer ?
#
loop_
_entity_poly.entity_id
_entity_poly.type
_entity_poly.pdbx_seq_one_letter_code
_entity_poly.pdbx_strand_id
1 'polypeptide(L)' 'MFIRGNKFYSLYFRIWMAKTVFILVSKEGFKTGKKNRNAFKIIIGMVSY' A
#
# COMPACT_ATOMS: atom_id res chain seq x y z
N MET A 1 20.66 -18.41 21.02
CA MET A 1 19.79 -18.66 19.86
C MET A 1 18.45 -17.98 20.14
N PHE A 2 18.27 -16.74 19.68
CA PHE A 2 16.97 -16.03 19.78
C PHE A 2 16.50 -15.76 18.36
N ILE A 3 15.34 -16.32 18.05
CA ILE A 3 14.77 -16.39 16.71
C ILE A 3 14.58 -14.96 16.19
N ARG A 4 15.30 -14.61 15.13
CA ARG A 4 15.26 -13.30 14.48
C ARG A 4 13.90 -13.17 13.81
N GLY A 5 12.92 -12.66 14.55
CA GLY A 5 11.56 -12.41 14.07
C GLY A 5 11.63 -11.62 12.78
N ASN A 6 11.08 -12.22 11.72
CA ASN A 6 11.06 -11.67 10.38
C ASN A 6 10.52 -10.23 10.44
N LYS A 7 11.40 -9.24 10.25
CA LYS A 7 11.06 -7.82 10.37
C LYS A 7 10.21 -7.40 9.18
N PHE A 8 8.92 -7.78 9.18
CA PHE A 8 7.94 -7.22 8.26
C PHE A 8 7.88 -5.71 8.50
N TYR A 9 8.49 -4.93 7.61
CA TYR A 9 8.70 -3.49 7.86
C TYR A 9 7.46 -2.68 7.52
N SER A 10 6.83 -2.92 6.36
CA SER A 10 5.49 -2.38 6.00
C SER A 10 4.98 -2.97 4.68
N LEU A 11 3.68 -3.27 4.61
CA LEU A 11 2.99 -3.55 3.35
C LEU A 11 2.42 -2.25 2.79
N TYR A 12 2.57 -2.06 1.49
CA TYR A 12 2.04 -0.95 0.70
C TYR A 12 1.04 -1.50 -0.31
N PHE A 13 -0.22 -1.11 -0.20
CA PHE A 13 -1.26 -1.53 -1.11
C PHE A 13 -1.90 -0.30 -1.74
N ARG A 14 -2.03 -0.27 -3.06
CA ARG A 14 -2.65 0.86 -3.77
C ARG A 14 -3.57 0.39 -4.88
N ILE A 15 -4.81 0.85 -4.83
CA ILE A 15 -5.82 0.60 -5.86
C ILE A 15 -6.22 1.92 -6.50
N TRP A 16 -6.25 1.95 -7.82
CA TRP A 16 -6.92 2.95 -8.62
C TRP A 16 -8.28 2.39 -9.06
N MET A 17 -9.35 2.98 -8.56
CA MET A 17 -10.73 2.79 -9.02
C MET A 17 -11.17 4.05 -9.76
N ALA A 18 -10.98 4.03 -11.07
CA ALA A 18 -11.33 5.13 -11.96
C ALA A 18 -10.65 6.45 -11.57
N LYS A 19 -11.42 7.40 -11.01
CA LYS A 19 -10.90 8.70 -10.54
C LYS A 19 -10.41 8.65 -9.09
N THR A 20 -10.60 7.55 -8.38
CA THR A 20 -10.27 7.44 -6.96
C THR A 20 -9.08 6.52 -6.75
N VAL A 21 -8.15 6.95 -5.91
CA VAL A 21 -6.94 6.24 -5.53
C VAL A 21 -7.03 5.90 -4.06
N PHE A 22 -6.97 4.62 -3.74
CA PHE A 22 -6.89 4.11 -2.38
C PHE A 22 -5.47 3.63 -2.13
N ILE A 23 -4.91 4.02 -0.99
CA ILE A 23 -3.56 3.68 -0.56
C ILE A 23 -3.69 3.18 0.88
N LEU A 24 -3.37 1.92 1.11
CA LEU A 24 -3.39 1.29 2.40
C LEU A 24 -1.95 0.90 2.76
N VAL A 25 -1.46 1.47 3.85
CA VAL A 25 -0.11 1.20 4.38
C VAL A 25 -0.29 0.63 5.76
N SER A 26 0.29 -0.54 6.06
CA SER A 26 0.12 -1.17 7.38
C SER A 26 0.59 -0.28 8.54
N LYS A 27 1.54 0.63 8.29
CA LYS A 27 2.10 1.54 9.30
C LYS A 27 1.34 2.87 9.44
N GLU A 28 0.91 3.46 8.33
CA GLU A 28 0.27 4.79 8.28
C GLU A 28 -1.26 4.74 8.20
N GLY A 29 -1.84 3.57 7.91
CA GLY A 29 -3.28 3.38 7.73
C GLY A 29 -3.76 3.63 6.30
N PHE A 30 -5.02 4.03 6.17
CA PHE A 30 -5.72 4.18 4.90
C PHE A 30 -5.77 5.64 4.45
N LYS A 31 -5.36 5.87 3.20
CA LYS A 31 -5.41 7.16 2.52
C LYS A 31 -6.19 7.02 1.22
N THR A 32 -6.93 8.06 0.87
CA THR A 32 -7.70 8.15 -0.36
C THR A 32 -7.43 9.47 -1.05
N GLY A 33 -7.42 9.48 -2.39
CA GLY A 33 -7.23 10.69 -3.19
C GLY A 33 -7.95 10.60 -4.52
N LYS A 34 -8.54 11.71 -4.99
CA LYS A 34 -9.14 11.80 -6.33
C LYS A 34 -8.11 12.29 -7.36
N LYS A 35 -8.15 11.74 -8.55
CA LYS A 35 -7.39 12.13 -9.74
C LYS A 35 -8.37 12.49 -10.85
N ASN A 36 -7.98 13.46 -11.68
CA ASN A 36 -8.81 13.93 -12.80
C ASN A 36 -8.93 12.85 -13.90
N ARG A 37 -7.85 12.08 -14.11
CA ARG A 37 -7.81 10.97 -15.05
C ARG A 37 -8.53 9.73 -14.51
N ASN A 38 -9.29 9.06 -15.36
CA ASN A 38 -9.88 7.76 -15.08
C ASN A 38 -8.85 6.67 -15.40
N ALA A 39 -8.44 5.89 -14.39
CA ALA A 39 -7.56 4.75 -14.57
C ALA A 39 -7.92 3.64 -13.57
N PHE A 40 -7.78 2.39 -13.99
CA PHE A 40 -7.90 1.23 -13.10
C PHE A 40 -6.54 0.54 -12.99
N LYS A 41 -6.04 0.35 -11.76
CA LYS A 41 -4.76 -0.32 -11.50
C LYS A 41 -4.69 -0.81 -10.07
N ILE A 42 -4.01 -1.91 -9.85
CA ILE A 42 -3.74 -2.44 -8.51
C ILE A 42 -2.21 -2.59 -8.38
N ILE A 43 -1.66 -2.11 -7.27
CA ILE A 43 -0.24 -2.19 -6.95
C ILE A 43 -0.11 -2.73 -5.54
N ILE A 44 0.71 -3.76 -5.39
CA ILE A 44 1.05 -4.37 -4.10
C ILE A 44 2.58 -4.27 -3.98
N GLY A 45 3.05 -3.54 -2.98
CA GLY A 45 4.45 -3.40 -2.64
C GLY A 45 4.70 -3.91 -1.23
N MET A 46 5.82 -4.60 -1.04
CA MET A 46 6.26 -5.04 0.28
C MET A 46 7.61 -4.41 0.56
N VAL A 47 7.74 -3.73 1.70
CA VAL A 47 9.02 -3.21 2.17
C VAL A 47 9.58 -4.19 3.18
N SER A 48 10.76 -4.73 2.86
CA SER A 48 11.58 -5.58 3.73
C SER A 48 12.97 -4.93 3.85
N TYR A 49 13.56 -4.97 5.04
CA TYR A 49 14.84 -4.29 5.36
C TYR A 49 16.03 -5.21 5.09
#